data_AF-A0A942DT84-F1
#
_entry.id   AF-A0A942DT84-F1
#
_cell.length_a   1.000
_cell.length_b   1.000
_cell.length_c   1.000
_cell.angle_alpha   90.00
_cell.angle_beta   90.00
_cell.angle_gamma   90.00
#
_symmetry.space_group_name_H-M   'P 1'
#
loop_
_entity.id
_entity.type
_entity.pdbx_description
1 polymer ?
#
loop_
_entity_poly.entity_id
_entity_poly.type
_entity_poly.pdbx_seq_one_letter_code
_entity_poly.pdbx_strand_id
1 'polypeptide(L)'
;MKKLIQTLVLQIAVMSVAHVASAQLTSEAVISGRYTDQITSIASNSTCTSYNWKNRGRAPAGYIKGMALSFARSACRTRLSPVPALARIMAQANTQNAKKDAIAHYQSTFAMRGMSVSTSGEATLRALYTLGIGLGMRESSGTYCEGWDKSAGSNRTSAEAESGLFQTSYDSMGVSNELKRLYEEYQGTTGRCMLNVFKQGASCKAQSVLGKGAGATYQAFNKACPAFAAEYAMTMLRLSRTHYGPINRLEAEVVPACNTMLKSVQALVDSNAEAVCNEIY
;
A
#
# COMPACT_ATOMS: atom_id res chain seq x y z
N MET A 1 87.40 11.60 -14.35
CA MET A 1 87.40 13.07 -14.48
C MET A 1 86.63 13.44 -15.75
N LYS A 2 85.79 14.50 -15.77
CA LYS A 2 85.99 15.76 -16.54
C LYS A 2 86.59 15.56 -17.94
N LYS A 3 86.05 16.06 -19.07
CA LYS A 3 84.83 16.82 -19.45
C LYS A 3 84.56 16.49 -20.97
N LEU A 4 83.39 16.67 -21.58
CA LEU A 4 82.84 17.92 -22.17
C LEU A 4 83.89 18.73 -22.98
N ILE A 5 83.67 19.25 -24.19
CA ILE A 5 82.51 19.42 -25.12
C ILE A 5 83.07 19.11 -26.56
N GLN A 6 82.46 19.20 -27.76
CA GLN A 6 81.22 19.75 -28.38
C GLN A 6 80.87 18.77 -29.60
N THR A 7 80.02 18.95 -30.63
CA THR A 7 79.38 20.09 -31.34
C THR A 7 78.02 19.73 -31.96
N LEU A 8 77.26 20.77 -32.27
CA LEU A 8 75.99 20.94 -33.01
C LEU A 8 75.89 20.30 -34.42
N VAL A 9 74.70 19.79 -34.82
CA VAL A 9 73.87 20.31 -35.95
C VAL A 9 72.37 20.08 -35.64
N LEU A 10 71.56 21.05 -36.07
CA LEU A 10 70.11 21.19 -35.91
C LEU A 10 69.27 20.28 -36.83
N GLN A 11 68.14 19.74 -36.34
CA GLN A 11 66.92 19.58 -37.17
C GLN A 11 65.63 19.56 -36.32
N ILE A 12 64.51 19.97 -36.93
CA ILE A 12 63.23 20.24 -36.25
C ILE A 12 62.20 19.17 -36.62
N ALA A 13 61.46 18.67 -35.64
CA ALA A 13 60.25 17.85 -35.82
C ALA A 13 59.18 18.28 -34.80
N VAL A 14 57.90 18.02 -35.11
CA VAL A 14 56.74 18.73 -34.53
C VAL A 14 55.65 17.74 -34.08
N MET A 15 54.97 18.08 -32.96
CA MET A 15 53.83 17.35 -32.35
C MET A 15 54.18 15.93 -31.80
N SER A 16 53.48 15.37 -30.82
CA SER A 16 52.13 15.71 -30.29
C SER A 16 52.03 15.51 -28.77
N VAL A 17 51.14 16.26 -28.10
CA VAL A 17 50.86 16.10 -26.66
C VAL A 17 49.75 15.08 -26.46
N ALA A 18 50.14 13.81 -26.23
CA ALA A 18 49.23 12.74 -25.90
C ALA A 18 48.55 13.01 -24.54
N HIS A 19 47.31 13.50 -24.58
CA HIS A 19 46.47 13.60 -23.38
C HIS A 19 46.07 12.19 -22.94
N VAL A 20 46.52 11.79 -21.75
CA VAL A 20 46.05 10.56 -21.10
C VAL A 20 44.62 10.80 -20.63
N ALA A 21 43.66 10.37 -21.45
CA ALA A 21 42.25 10.42 -21.09
C ALA A 21 41.99 9.50 -19.90
N SER A 22 41.61 10.08 -18.76
CA SER A 22 41.18 9.30 -17.60
C SER A 22 39.91 8.52 -17.95
N ALA A 23 39.98 7.20 -17.94
CA ALA A 23 38.84 6.33 -18.18
C ALA A 23 37.90 6.37 -16.96
N GLN A 24 36.95 7.32 -16.99
CA GLN A 24 35.89 7.44 -16.00
C GLN A 24 35.17 6.09 -15.88
N LEU A 25 35.12 5.50 -14.67
CA LEU A 25 34.38 4.26 -14.42
C LEU A 25 32.92 4.47 -14.81
N THR A 26 32.42 3.65 -15.74
CA THR A 26 31.02 3.70 -16.17
C THR A 26 30.13 3.34 -14.99
N SER A 27 29.32 4.31 -14.55
CA SER A 27 28.29 4.09 -13.53
C SER A 27 27.41 2.90 -13.90
N GLU A 28 27.07 2.07 -12.91
CA GLU A 28 26.07 1.03 -13.07
C GLU A 28 24.79 1.64 -13.64
N ALA A 29 24.20 0.97 -14.64
CA ALA A 29 23.01 1.45 -15.31
C ALA A 29 21.79 1.32 -14.38
N VAL A 30 21.57 2.33 -13.54
CA VAL A 30 20.38 2.45 -12.69
C VAL A 30 19.14 2.29 -13.56
N ILE A 31 18.40 1.20 -13.35
CA ILE A 31 17.11 0.97 -14.02
C ILE A 31 16.11 1.97 -13.42
N SER A 32 16.07 3.15 -14.02
CA SER A 32 15.22 4.29 -13.63
C SER A 32 13.75 4.05 -14.02
N GLY A 33 13.19 2.95 -13.55
CA GLY A 33 11.76 2.67 -13.55
C GLY A 33 11.15 3.19 -12.26
N ARG A 34 9.96 3.79 -12.33
CA ARG A 34 9.26 4.33 -11.17
C ARG A 34 9.07 3.27 -10.07
N TYR A 35 9.17 3.65 -8.82
CA TYR A 35 8.90 2.74 -7.69
C TYR A 35 7.46 2.27 -7.68
N THR A 36 6.52 3.07 -8.18
CA THR A 36 5.13 2.61 -8.43
C THR A 36 5.06 1.46 -9.44
N ASP A 37 5.86 1.49 -10.51
CA ASP A 37 5.94 0.40 -11.50
C ASP A 37 6.66 -0.82 -10.93
N GLN A 38 7.75 -0.62 -10.17
CA GLN A 38 8.46 -1.70 -9.48
C GLN A 38 7.56 -2.45 -8.47
N ILE A 39 6.82 -1.73 -7.63
CA ILE A 39 5.89 -2.32 -6.65
C ILE A 39 4.74 -3.03 -7.35
N THR A 40 4.18 -2.47 -8.42
CA THR A 40 3.11 -3.15 -9.15
C THR A 40 3.62 -4.32 -10.00
N SER A 41 4.91 -4.36 -10.36
CA SER A 41 5.58 -5.54 -10.92
C SER A 41 5.74 -6.65 -9.88
N ILE A 42 6.27 -6.33 -8.68
CA ILE A 42 6.35 -7.26 -7.53
C ILE A 42 4.96 -7.85 -7.22
N ALA A 43 3.92 -7.02 -7.23
CA ALA A 43 2.55 -7.48 -7.03
C ALA A 43 2.08 -8.40 -8.16
N SER A 44 2.25 -8.00 -9.42
CA SER A 44 1.82 -8.77 -10.60
C SER A 44 2.40 -10.18 -10.62
N ASN A 45 3.70 -10.30 -10.35
CA ASN A 45 4.47 -11.54 -10.44
C ASN A 45 4.36 -12.42 -9.19
N SER A 46 3.61 -11.98 -8.16
CA SER A 46 3.44 -12.74 -6.92
C SER A 46 2.36 -13.83 -7.03
N THR A 47 2.49 -14.90 -6.25
CA THR A 47 1.45 -15.93 -6.09
C THR A 47 0.19 -15.44 -5.35
N CYS A 48 0.15 -14.17 -4.92
CA CYS A 48 -1.05 -13.54 -4.34
C CYS A 48 -2.10 -13.22 -5.42
N THR A 49 -1.70 -12.91 -6.66
CA THR A 49 -2.63 -12.57 -7.77
C THR A 49 -3.35 -13.79 -8.32
N SER A 50 -2.71 -14.95 -8.30
CA SER A 50 -3.27 -16.21 -8.82
C SER A 50 -4.09 -17.00 -7.79
N TYR A 51 -4.07 -16.60 -6.51
CA TYR A 51 -4.81 -17.24 -5.42
C TYR A 51 -6.32 -17.20 -5.64
N ASN A 52 -6.99 -18.31 -5.35
CA ASN A 52 -8.43 -18.48 -5.54
C ASN A 52 -9.13 -18.42 -4.17
N TRP A 53 -9.71 -17.26 -3.86
CA TRP A 53 -10.33 -16.93 -2.58
C TRP A 53 -11.68 -17.65 -2.43
N LYS A 54 -11.94 -18.19 -1.23
CA LYS A 54 -13.07 -19.09 -0.97
C LYS A 54 -14.41 -18.37 -1.17
N ASN A 55 -15.20 -18.88 -2.11
CA ASN A 55 -16.50 -18.33 -2.53
C ASN A 55 -16.41 -16.87 -3.00
N ARG A 56 -15.25 -16.49 -3.58
CA ARG A 56 -14.94 -15.15 -4.12
C ARG A 56 -14.16 -15.18 -5.43
N GLY A 57 -13.44 -16.27 -5.75
CA GLY A 57 -12.71 -16.42 -7.00
C GLY A 57 -11.32 -15.78 -6.95
N ARG A 58 -10.75 -15.42 -8.10
CA ARG A 58 -9.48 -14.67 -8.16
C ARG A 58 -9.71 -13.17 -7.96
N ALA A 59 -8.75 -12.51 -7.32
CA ALA A 59 -8.73 -11.07 -7.18
C ALA A 59 -8.54 -10.35 -8.53
N PRO A 60 -9.16 -9.17 -8.76
CA PRO A 60 -8.77 -8.27 -9.82
C PRO A 60 -7.27 -7.94 -9.73
N ALA A 61 -6.55 -7.94 -10.85
CA ALA A 61 -5.10 -7.68 -10.86
C ALA A 61 -4.76 -6.31 -10.23
N GLY A 62 -5.61 -5.31 -10.46
CA GLY A 62 -5.53 -3.98 -9.88
C GLY A 62 -5.74 -3.91 -8.37
N TYR A 63 -6.52 -4.84 -7.79
CA TYR A 63 -6.72 -4.89 -6.35
C TYR A 63 -5.43 -5.22 -5.62
N ILE A 64 -4.75 -6.30 -6.02
CA ILE A 64 -3.50 -6.75 -5.39
C ILE A 64 -2.39 -5.70 -5.57
N LYS A 65 -2.29 -5.10 -6.76
CA LYS A 65 -1.38 -3.97 -7.06
C LYS A 65 -1.66 -2.74 -6.18
N GLY A 66 -2.93 -2.34 -6.07
CA GLY A 66 -3.35 -1.17 -5.29
C GLY A 66 -3.16 -1.35 -3.79
N MET A 67 -3.40 -2.57 -3.28
CA MET A 67 -3.12 -2.94 -1.89
C MET A 67 -1.61 -2.94 -1.59
N ALA A 68 -0.77 -3.42 -2.52
CA ALA A 68 0.68 -3.35 -2.40
C ALA A 68 1.21 -1.90 -2.34
N LEU A 69 0.71 -1.01 -3.21
CA LEU A 69 1.04 0.42 -3.17
C LEU A 69 0.53 1.12 -1.90
N SER A 70 -0.66 0.76 -1.42
CA SER A 70 -1.22 1.33 -0.19
C SER A 70 -0.40 0.91 1.04
N PHE A 71 0.03 -0.35 1.12
CA PHE A 71 0.98 -0.84 2.12
C PHE A 71 2.30 -0.07 2.07
N ALA A 72 2.88 0.13 0.88
CA ALA A 72 4.12 0.88 0.72
C ALA A 72 3.99 2.32 1.25
N ARG A 73 2.88 3.01 0.93
CA ARG A 73 2.61 4.35 1.50
C ARG A 73 2.47 4.30 3.02
N SER A 74 1.75 3.33 3.60
CA SER A 74 1.64 3.21 5.06
C SER A 74 3.00 2.91 5.73
N ALA A 75 3.88 2.13 5.09
CA ALA A 75 5.24 1.88 5.55
C ALA A 75 6.11 3.16 5.45
N CYS A 76 5.93 3.97 4.41
CA CYS A 76 6.52 5.30 4.33
C CYS A 76 6.01 6.22 5.44
N ARG A 77 4.72 6.21 5.77
CA ARG A 77 4.20 6.96 6.93
C ARG A 77 4.87 6.56 8.25
N THR A 78 5.27 5.30 8.44
CA THR A 78 6.01 4.88 9.66
C THR A 78 7.45 5.39 9.73
N ARG A 79 8.01 5.97 8.65
CA ARG A 79 9.36 6.54 8.57
C ARG A 79 9.40 8.07 8.72
N LEU A 80 8.26 8.74 8.63
CA LEU A 80 8.17 10.20 8.76
C LEU A 80 8.53 10.68 10.17
N SER A 81 9.08 11.90 10.27
CA SER A 81 9.34 12.57 11.54
C SER A 81 8.53 13.86 11.65
N PRO A 82 7.58 13.98 12.61
CA PRO A 82 7.11 12.94 13.54
C PRO A 82 6.22 11.90 12.85
N VAL A 83 6.27 10.65 13.31
CA VAL A 83 5.44 9.55 12.77
C VAL A 83 3.94 9.85 13.01
N PRO A 84 3.07 9.92 11.98
CA PRO A 84 1.65 10.19 12.15
C PRO A 84 0.94 9.17 13.04
N ALA A 85 -0.02 9.62 13.84
CA ALA A 85 -0.76 8.77 14.79
C ALA A 85 -1.46 7.59 14.07
N LEU A 86 -2.02 7.81 12.89
CA LEU A 86 -2.58 6.78 12.01
C LEU A 86 -1.58 5.63 11.72
N ALA A 87 -0.34 5.97 11.38
CA ALA A 87 0.71 4.98 11.08
C ALA A 87 1.12 4.21 12.34
N ARG A 88 1.17 4.89 13.51
CA ARG A 88 1.40 4.23 14.81
C ARG A 88 0.27 3.26 15.16
N ILE A 89 -0.99 3.61 14.88
CA ILE A 89 -2.16 2.72 15.08
C ILE A 89 -2.05 1.47 14.19
N MET A 90 -1.86 1.65 12.88
CA MET A 90 -1.76 0.52 11.94
C MET A 90 -0.59 -0.41 12.28
N ALA A 91 0.58 0.14 12.60
CA ALA A 91 1.78 -0.63 12.90
C ALA A 91 1.93 -1.08 14.37
N GLN A 92 0.99 -0.74 15.28
CA GLN A 92 1.09 -1.11 16.70
C GLN A 92 1.16 -2.65 16.87
N ALA A 93 1.92 -3.14 17.85
CA ALA A 93 1.86 -4.53 18.30
C ALA A 93 0.41 -5.00 18.59
N ASN A 94 0.21 -6.31 18.71
CA ASN A 94 -1.03 -6.90 19.22
C ASN A 94 -1.41 -6.27 20.57
N THR A 95 -2.56 -5.60 20.61
CA THR A 95 -3.08 -4.90 21.80
C THR A 95 -3.67 -5.83 22.86
N GLN A 96 -3.74 -7.14 22.60
CA GLN A 96 -4.46 -8.16 23.36
C GLN A 96 -5.98 -7.89 23.49
N ASN A 97 -6.52 -6.89 22.78
CA ASN A 97 -7.93 -6.49 22.87
C ASN A 97 -8.75 -7.02 21.68
N ALA A 98 -8.98 -8.33 21.64
CA ALA A 98 -9.77 -8.99 20.59
C ALA A 98 -11.24 -8.53 20.47
N LYS A 99 -11.72 -7.67 21.38
CA LYS A 99 -13.04 -6.99 21.25
C LYS A 99 -12.99 -5.81 20.27
N LYS A 100 -11.84 -5.13 20.12
CA LYS A 100 -11.67 -3.95 19.25
C LYS A 100 -10.67 -4.16 18.11
N ASP A 101 -9.58 -4.87 18.36
CA ASP A 101 -8.45 -5.02 17.46
C ASP A 101 -8.50 -6.35 16.70
N ALA A 102 -8.51 -6.28 15.38
CA ALA A 102 -8.48 -7.45 14.50
C ALA A 102 -7.16 -8.22 14.60
N ILE A 103 -6.03 -7.57 14.90
CA ILE A 103 -4.73 -8.25 15.12
C ILE A 103 -4.80 -9.16 16.35
N ALA A 104 -5.42 -8.69 17.43
CA ALA A 104 -5.69 -9.50 18.61
C ALA A 104 -6.70 -10.62 18.32
N HIS A 105 -7.76 -10.32 17.54
CA HIS A 105 -8.78 -11.31 17.18
C HIS A 105 -8.25 -12.46 16.29
N TYR A 106 -7.32 -12.15 15.38
CA TYR A 106 -6.70 -13.10 14.44
C TYR A 106 -5.35 -13.67 14.93
N GLN A 107 -4.94 -13.44 16.18
CA GLN A 107 -3.61 -13.81 16.68
C GLN A 107 -3.23 -15.28 16.43
N SER A 108 -4.16 -16.23 16.65
CA SER A 108 -3.95 -17.66 16.38
C SER A 108 -3.73 -17.95 14.90
N THR A 109 -4.50 -17.29 14.02
CA THR A 109 -4.34 -17.37 12.56
C THR A 109 -2.98 -16.83 12.13
N PHE A 110 -2.53 -15.69 12.67
CA PHE A 110 -1.21 -15.14 12.36
C PHE A 110 -0.07 -16.06 12.82
N ALA A 111 -0.14 -16.60 14.05
CA ALA A 111 0.82 -17.55 14.57
C ALA A 111 0.91 -18.83 13.70
N MET A 112 -0.24 -19.39 13.33
CA MET A 112 -0.34 -20.57 12.44
C MET A 112 0.25 -20.32 11.04
N ARG A 113 0.31 -19.06 10.58
CA ARG A 113 0.94 -18.68 9.31
C ARG A 113 2.36 -18.11 9.46
N GLY A 114 2.99 -18.24 10.63
CA GLY A 114 4.35 -17.77 10.89
C GLY A 114 4.51 -16.24 10.89
N MET A 115 3.43 -15.50 11.11
CA MET A 115 3.43 -14.04 11.12
C MET A 115 3.49 -13.52 12.56
N SER A 116 4.62 -12.92 12.94
CA SER A 116 4.70 -12.24 14.24
C SER A 116 3.93 -10.92 14.22
N VAL A 117 3.16 -10.71 15.28
CA VAL A 117 2.44 -9.47 15.58
C VAL A 117 2.76 -8.95 17.00
N SER A 118 3.81 -9.47 17.64
CA SER A 118 4.16 -9.16 19.04
C SER A 118 4.88 -7.82 19.23
N THR A 119 5.41 -7.22 18.15
CA THR A 119 6.20 -5.99 18.17
C THR A 119 5.59 -4.93 17.27
N SER A 120 5.61 -3.67 17.69
CA SER A 120 5.21 -2.54 16.83
C SER A 120 6.20 -2.40 15.67
N GLY A 121 5.70 -1.96 14.52
CA GLY A 121 6.47 -1.78 13.29
C GLY A 121 5.98 -2.66 12.15
N GLU A 122 6.87 -2.88 11.18
CA GLU A 122 6.49 -3.31 9.82
C GLU A 122 5.99 -4.74 9.73
N ALA A 123 6.48 -5.65 10.58
CA ALA A 123 5.98 -7.02 10.64
C ALA A 123 4.46 -7.04 10.94
N THR A 124 4.01 -6.21 11.89
CA THR A 124 2.60 -6.11 12.27
C THR A 124 1.79 -5.29 11.24
N LEU A 125 2.38 -4.25 10.65
CA LEU A 125 1.75 -3.52 9.53
C LEU A 125 1.51 -4.44 8.31
N ARG A 126 2.47 -5.32 8.01
CA ARG A 126 2.40 -6.30 6.92
C ARG A 126 1.40 -7.41 7.21
N ALA A 127 1.33 -7.89 8.46
CA ALA A 127 0.29 -8.81 8.91
C ALA A 127 -1.11 -8.19 8.79
N LEU A 128 -1.28 -6.93 9.22
CA LEU A 128 -2.52 -6.16 9.06
C LEU A 128 -2.95 -6.05 7.60
N TYR A 129 -2.04 -5.62 6.71
CA TYR A 129 -2.34 -5.54 5.28
C TYR A 129 -2.60 -6.90 4.63
N THR A 130 -1.99 -7.98 5.12
CA THR A 130 -2.28 -9.35 4.65
C THR A 130 -3.72 -9.77 5.00
N LEU A 131 -4.17 -9.50 6.23
CA LEU A 131 -5.58 -9.67 6.62
C LEU A 131 -6.51 -8.73 5.83
N GLY A 132 -6.06 -7.50 5.57
CA GLY A 132 -6.77 -6.51 4.76
C GLY A 132 -7.02 -6.95 3.31
N ILE A 133 -6.07 -7.65 2.69
CA ILE A 133 -6.27 -8.26 1.36
C ILE A 133 -7.36 -9.35 1.43
N GLY A 134 -7.39 -10.14 2.50
CA GLY A 134 -8.49 -11.08 2.75
C GLY A 134 -9.83 -10.39 2.99
N LEU A 135 -9.84 -9.24 3.67
CA LEU A 135 -11.06 -8.49 3.96
C LEU A 135 -11.71 -7.92 2.69
N GLY A 136 -10.97 -7.20 1.85
CA GLY A 136 -11.55 -6.63 0.62
C GLY A 136 -12.03 -7.71 -0.35
N MET A 137 -11.42 -8.90 -0.35
CA MET A 137 -11.98 -10.06 -1.05
C MET A 137 -13.30 -10.55 -0.43
N ARG A 138 -13.47 -10.52 0.90
CA ARG A 138 -14.76 -10.86 1.53
C ARG A 138 -15.84 -9.82 1.27
N GLU A 139 -15.56 -8.52 1.40
CA GLU A 139 -16.57 -7.46 1.28
C GLU A 139 -16.96 -7.15 -0.17
N SER A 140 -15.99 -7.07 -1.09
CA SER A 140 -16.22 -6.59 -2.47
C SER A 140 -15.67 -7.51 -3.56
N SER A 141 -15.11 -8.68 -3.21
CA SER A 141 -14.28 -9.48 -4.13
C SER A 141 -13.09 -8.70 -4.72
N GLY A 142 -12.60 -7.67 -4.01
CA GLY A 142 -11.57 -6.75 -4.50
C GLY A 142 -12.08 -5.67 -5.47
N THR A 143 -13.39 -5.57 -5.69
CA THR A 143 -13.99 -4.57 -6.58
C THR A 143 -14.05 -3.19 -5.90
N TYR A 144 -13.20 -2.27 -6.37
CA TYR A 144 -13.04 -0.95 -5.77
C TYR A 144 -14.32 -0.08 -5.75
N CYS A 145 -15.27 -0.38 -6.63
CA CYS A 145 -16.37 0.48 -7.04
C CYS A 145 -17.76 0.01 -6.58
N GLU A 146 -17.86 -0.97 -5.67
CA GLU A 146 -19.17 -1.48 -5.25
C GLU A 146 -20.06 -0.39 -4.62
N GLY A 147 -21.35 -0.46 -4.96
CA GLY A 147 -22.39 0.38 -4.38
C GLY A 147 -22.64 0.05 -2.90
N TRP A 148 -23.72 0.61 -2.36
CA TRP A 148 -24.26 0.20 -1.06
C TRP A 148 -25.01 -1.12 -1.16
N ASP A 149 -24.92 -1.96 -0.12
CA ASP A 149 -25.66 -3.22 -0.06
C ASP A 149 -27.17 -2.98 0.05
N LYS A 150 -27.88 -3.32 -1.02
CA LYS A 150 -29.35 -3.25 -1.08
C LYS A 150 -30.03 -4.32 -0.23
N SER A 151 -29.35 -5.41 0.14
CA SER A 151 -29.92 -6.47 0.95
C SER A 151 -30.12 -6.06 2.42
N ALA A 152 -29.28 -5.14 2.93
CA ALA A 152 -29.46 -4.46 4.20
C ALA A 152 -30.65 -3.47 4.26
N GLY A 153 -31.36 -3.26 3.14
CA GLY A 153 -32.59 -2.46 3.07
C GLY A 153 -32.38 -0.94 2.94
N SER A 154 -33.32 -0.27 2.27
CA SER A 154 -33.28 1.16 1.97
C SER A 154 -33.64 2.09 3.13
N ASN A 155 -33.92 1.56 4.32
CA ASN A 155 -34.31 2.33 5.51
C ASN A 155 -33.09 2.91 6.27
N ARG A 156 -31.88 2.54 5.87
CA ARG A 156 -30.61 3.13 6.35
C ARG A 156 -30.43 4.55 5.81
N THR A 157 -29.80 5.43 6.57
CA THR A 157 -29.41 6.77 6.11
C THR A 157 -28.25 6.70 5.10
N SER A 158 -27.97 7.81 4.42
CA SER A 158 -26.78 7.94 3.57
C SER A 158 -25.46 7.86 4.35
N ALA A 159 -25.48 8.06 5.68
CA ALA A 159 -24.31 7.99 6.55
C ALA A 159 -23.97 6.55 6.95
N GLU A 160 -24.98 5.74 7.28
CA GLU A 160 -24.85 4.32 7.59
C GLU A 160 -24.58 3.47 6.34
N ALA A 161 -24.80 4.01 5.14
CA ALA A 161 -24.61 3.29 3.88
C ALA A 161 -23.12 3.01 3.59
N GLU A 162 -22.76 1.74 3.82
CA GLU A 162 -21.50 1.12 3.42
C GLU A 162 -21.28 1.24 1.90
N SER A 163 -20.03 1.34 1.43
CA SER A 163 -19.73 1.22 0.00
C SER A 163 -18.23 1.04 -0.33
N GLY A 164 -17.94 0.76 -1.60
CA GLY A 164 -16.59 0.68 -2.15
C GLY A 164 -15.84 -0.58 -1.73
N LEU A 165 -14.52 -0.51 -1.86
CA LEU A 165 -13.61 -1.66 -1.75
C LEU A 165 -13.72 -2.48 -0.46
N PHE A 166 -14.07 -1.83 0.64
CA PHE A 166 -14.13 -2.41 1.99
C PHE A 166 -15.52 -2.34 2.63
N GLN A 167 -16.55 -1.89 1.89
CA GLN A 167 -17.91 -1.69 2.42
C GLN A 167 -17.90 -0.93 3.77
N THR A 168 -17.16 0.18 3.82
CA THR A 168 -17.10 1.04 5.02
C THR A 168 -18.17 2.14 4.92
N SER A 169 -18.80 2.51 6.03
CA SER A 169 -19.82 3.58 6.15
C SER A 169 -19.22 4.91 6.65
N TYR A 170 -19.93 6.02 6.46
CA TYR A 170 -19.44 7.38 6.81
C TYR A 170 -19.49 7.67 8.33
N ASP A 171 -20.53 7.20 9.00
CA ASP A 171 -20.68 7.29 10.46
C ASP A 171 -19.50 6.68 11.26
N SER A 172 -18.79 5.72 10.67
CA SER A 172 -17.57 5.12 11.22
C SER A 172 -16.46 6.13 11.55
N MET A 173 -16.48 7.35 10.99
CA MET A 173 -15.54 8.42 11.37
C MET A 173 -15.63 8.78 12.85
N GLY A 174 -16.77 8.56 13.50
CA GLY A 174 -16.94 8.73 14.95
C GLY A 174 -16.06 7.81 15.81
N VAL A 175 -15.44 6.77 15.23
CA VAL A 175 -14.53 5.86 15.94
C VAL A 175 -13.20 6.53 16.31
N SER A 176 -12.70 7.49 15.52
CA SER A 176 -11.44 8.20 15.81
C SER A 176 -11.22 9.45 14.96
N ASN A 177 -10.69 10.50 15.58
CA ASN A 177 -10.24 11.72 14.90
C ASN A 177 -9.18 11.46 13.81
N GLU A 178 -8.39 10.37 13.91
CA GLU A 178 -7.41 10.03 12.87
C GLU A 178 -8.08 9.53 11.57
N LEU A 179 -9.26 8.91 11.66
CA LEU A 179 -10.06 8.50 10.48
C LEU A 179 -10.63 9.72 9.74
N LYS A 180 -11.08 10.73 10.51
CA LYS A 180 -11.50 12.02 9.96
C LYS A 180 -10.34 12.75 9.28
N ARG A 181 -9.18 12.87 9.95
CA ARG A 181 -7.97 13.49 9.36
C ARG A 181 -7.51 12.79 8.08
N LEU A 182 -7.59 11.45 8.05
CA LEU A 182 -7.26 10.66 6.86
C LEU A 182 -8.20 10.97 5.68
N TYR A 183 -9.49 11.20 5.95
CA TYR A 183 -10.45 11.61 4.93
C TYR A 183 -10.15 13.02 4.41
N GLU A 184 -9.93 13.97 5.32
CA GLU A 184 -9.57 15.36 5.00
C GLU A 184 -8.27 15.44 4.18
N GLU A 185 -7.24 14.63 4.51
CA GLU A 185 -5.97 14.54 3.77
C GLU A 185 -6.19 14.17 2.29
N TYR A 186 -6.95 13.10 2.01
CA TYR A 186 -7.15 12.64 0.64
C TYR A 186 -8.18 13.48 -0.13
N GLN A 187 -9.13 14.13 0.54
CA GLN A 187 -9.96 15.15 -0.09
C GLN A 187 -9.11 16.33 -0.59
N GLY A 188 -8.07 16.70 0.16
CA GLY A 188 -7.08 17.71 -0.26
C GLY A 188 -6.07 17.24 -1.32
N THR A 189 -5.90 15.93 -1.56
CA THR A 189 -4.91 15.42 -2.53
C THR A 189 -5.37 14.13 -3.21
N THR A 190 -6.34 14.26 -4.12
CA THR A 190 -6.93 13.13 -4.86
C THR A 190 -5.96 12.36 -5.75
N GLY A 191 -4.77 12.91 -6.06
CA GLY A 191 -3.69 12.16 -6.73
C GLY A 191 -3.26 10.89 -5.97
N ARG A 192 -3.38 10.88 -4.63
CA ARG A 192 -3.07 9.72 -3.77
C ARG A 192 -4.03 8.54 -3.91
N CYS A 193 -5.15 8.71 -4.61
CA CYS A 193 -6.23 7.72 -4.69
C CYS A 193 -5.88 6.41 -5.44
N MET A 194 -4.83 6.39 -6.26
CA MET A 194 -4.35 5.24 -7.05
C MET A 194 -5.43 4.55 -7.93
N LEU A 195 -6.51 5.26 -8.26
CA LEU A 195 -7.72 4.73 -8.90
C LEU A 195 -7.42 3.95 -10.21
N ASN A 196 -6.49 4.44 -11.02
CA ASN A 196 -6.12 3.80 -12.29
C ASN A 196 -5.38 2.47 -12.11
N VAL A 197 -4.79 2.21 -10.94
CA VAL A 197 -4.22 0.90 -10.59
C VAL A 197 -5.34 -0.05 -10.19
N PHE A 198 -6.19 0.35 -9.23
CA PHE A 198 -7.30 -0.45 -8.74
C PHE A 198 -8.34 -0.83 -9.82
N LYS A 199 -8.47 -0.03 -10.89
CA LYS A 199 -9.29 -0.35 -12.07
C LYS A 199 -8.82 -1.57 -12.88
N GLN A 200 -7.55 -1.98 -12.80
CA GLN A 200 -6.99 -3.00 -13.71
C GLN A 200 -7.66 -4.37 -13.50
N GLY A 201 -8.43 -4.83 -14.50
CA GLY A 201 -9.15 -6.10 -14.44
C GLY A 201 -10.34 -6.13 -13.46
N ALA A 202 -10.77 -4.98 -12.93
CA ALA A 202 -11.99 -4.88 -12.11
C ALA A 202 -13.21 -4.58 -13.00
N SER A 203 -14.38 -5.11 -12.62
CA SER A 203 -15.64 -4.88 -13.36
C SER A 203 -16.70 -4.28 -12.43
N CYS A 204 -17.13 -3.06 -12.72
CA CYS A 204 -18.11 -2.33 -11.91
C CYS A 204 -19.53 -2.58 -12.44
N LYS A 205 -20.37 -3.31 -11.70
CA LYS A 205 -21.77 -3.58 -12.10
C LYS A 205 -22.78 -2.63 -11.46
N ALA A 206 -22.63 -2.32 -10.17
CA ALA A 206 -23.50 -1.41 -9.45
C ALA A 206 -22.67 -0.42 -8.64
N GLN A 207 -22.73 0.87 -8.99
CA GLN A 207 -22.02 1.95 -8.29
C GLN A 207 -22.98 2.84 -7.48
N SER A 208 -24.19 2.37 -7.17
CA SER A 208 -25.25 3.19 -6.58
C SER A 208 -24.83 3.82 -5.25
N VAL A 209 -25.30 5.06 -5.04
CA VAL A 209 -25.17 5.84 -3.81
C VAL A 209 -26.56 5.98 -3.18
N LEU A 210 -26.65 5.82 -1.86
CA LEU A 210 -27.90 6.00 -1.11
C LEU A 210 -28.01 7.45 -0.60
N GLY A 211 -29.16 8.08 -0.85
CA GLY A 211 -29.52 9.39 -0.30
C GLY A 211 -28.70 10.57 -0.83
N LYS A 212 -28.49 11.57 0.04
CA LYS A 212 -27.80 12.85 -0.25
C LYS A 212 -26.91 13.24 0.96
N GLY A 213 -26.22 14.38 0.85
CA GLY A 213 -25.38 14.94 1.93
C GLY A 213 -24.06 14.21 2.14
N ALA A 214 -23.39 14.49 3.27
CA ALA A 214 -22.01 14.05 3.53
C ALA A 214 -21.79 12.53 3.38
N GLY A 215 -22.74 11.72 3.83
CA GLY A 215 -22.67 10.26 3.65
C GLY A 215 -22.72 9.81 2.19
N ALA A 216 -23.53 10.47 1.35
CA ALA A 216 -23.56 10.21 -0.09
C ALA A 216 -22.25 10.68 -0.78
N THR A 217 -21.69 11.82 -0.35
CA THR A 217 -20.37 12.30 -0.79
C THR A 217 -19.26 11.31 -0.41
N TYR A 218 -19.28 10.78 0.81
CA TYR A 218 -18.35 9.74 1.27
C TYR A 218 -18.49 8.46 0.44
N GLN A 219 -19.72 7.99 0.19
CA GLN A 219 -19.94 6.81 -0.65
C GLN A 219 -19.38 6.96 -2.07
N ALA A 220 -19.51 8.15 -2.67
CA ALA A 220 -18.90 8.45 -3.97
C ALA A 220 -17.37 8.50 -3.86
N PHE A 221 -16.83 9.15 -2.83
CA PHE A 221 -15.40 9.27 -2.58
C PHE A 221 -14.71 7.93 -2.32
N ASN A 222 -15.31 7.03 -1.53
CA ASN A 222 -14.73 5.73 -1.20
C ASN A 222 -14.58 4.83 -2.45
N LYS A 223 -15.47 5.01 -3.44
CA LYS A 223 -15.37 4.41 -4.79
C LYS A 223 -14.36 5.12 -5.71
N ALA A 224 -14.22 6.44 -5.59
CA ALA A 224 -13.22 7.21 -6.36
C ALA A 224 -11.79 7.06 -5.81
N CYS A 225 -11.66 6.72 -4.53
CA CYS A 225 -10.41 6.76 -3.78
C CYS A 225 -10.09 5.44 -3.04
N PRO A 226 -9.89 4.32 -3.75
CA PRO A 226 -9.63 3.02 -3.12
C PRO A 226 -8.34 2.96 -2.28
N ALA A 227 -7.34 3.79 -2.55
CA ALA A 227 -6.15 3.88 -1.70
C ALA A 227 -6.44 4.53 -0.32
N PHE A 228 -7.41 5.47 -0.26
CA PHE A 228 -7.96 5.95 1.00
C PHE A 228 -8.74 4.83 1.70
N ALA A 229 -9.62 4.14 0.95
CA ALA A 229 -10.43 3.04 1.49
C ALA A 229 -9.54 1.96 2.16
N ALA A 230 -8.37 1.68 1.58
CA ALA A 230 -7.37 0.77 2.15
C ALA A 230 -6.79 1.27 3.50
N GLU A 231 -6.19 2.46 3.56
CA GLU A 231 -5.61 2.97 4.83
C GLU A 231 -6.70 3.18 5.91
N TYR A 232 -7.91 3.56 5.51
CA TYR A 232 -9.05 3.73 6.40
C TYR A 232 -9.52 2.39 6.96
N ALA A 233 -9.69 1.37 6.12
CA ALA A 233 -10.06 0.02 6.56
C ALA A 233 -8.97 -0.62 7.43
N MET A 234 -7.68 -0.42 7.12
CA MET A 234 -6.58 -0.92 7.95
C MET A 234 -6.57 -0.25 9.32
N THR A 235 -6.91 1.03 9.40
CA THR A 235 -7.08 1.75 10.68
C THR A 235 -8.32 1.26 11.44
N MET A 236 -9.46 1.10 10.76
CA MET A 236 -10.70 0.54 11.35
C MET A 236 -10.51 -0.87 11.90
N LEU A 237 -9.74 -1.73 11.22
CA LEU A 237 -9.37 -3.07 11.71
C LEU A 237 -8.67 -3.03 13.08
N ARG A 238 -7.89 -1.97 13.41
CA ARG A 238 -7.24 -1.84 14.72
C ARG A 238 -8.15 -1.26 15.81
N LEU A 239 -9.12 -0.42 15.42
CA LEU A 239 -9.92 0.38 16.35
C LEU A 239 -11.33 -0.17 16.63
N SER A 240 -11.97 -0.74 15.61
CA SER A 240 -13.37 -1.22 15.64
C SER A 240 -13.56 -2.38 14.67
N ARG A 241 -12.84 -3.49 14.88
CA ARG A 241 -12.99 -4.75 14.11
C ARG A 241 -14.43 -5.23 14.01
N THR A 242 -15.26 -4.86 14.99
CA THR A 242 -16.70 -5.10 15.08
C THR A 242 -17.51 -4.59 13.90
N HIS A 243 -17.03 -3.56 13.19
CA HIS A 243 -17.68 -3.05 11.98
C HIS A 243 -17.75 -4.09 10.86
N TYR A 244 -16.70 -4.91 10.70
CA TYR A 244 -16.58 -5.84 9.58
C TYR A 244 -17.12 -7.24 9.94
N GLY A 245 -18.31 -7.56 9.40
CA GLY A 245 -18.95 -8.86 9.57
C GLY A 245 -18.05 -10.08 9.29
N PRO A 246 -17.30 -10.13 8.18
CA PRO A 246 -16.35 -11.21 7.89
C PRO A 246 -15.20 -11.33 8.90
N ILE A 247 -14.73 -10.21 9.48
CA ILE A 247 -13.68 -10.25 10.53
C ILE A 247 -14.24 -10.87 11.80
N ASN A 248 -15.46 -10.49 12.19
CA ASN A 248 -16.15 -11.02 13.37
C ASN A 248 -16.41 -12.54 13.30
N ARG A 249 -16.44 -13.11 12.09
CA ARG A 249 -16.67 -14.54 11.82
C ARG A 249 -15.41 -15.29 11.36
N LEU A 250 -14.23 -14.65 11.46
CA LEU A 250 -12.93 -15.18 11.01
C LEU A 250 -12.89 -15.62 9.52
N GLU A 251 -13.70 -15.00 8.66
CA GLU A 251 -13.85 -15.37 7.24
C GLU A 251 -12.81 -14.75 6.31
N ALA A 252 -12.18 -13.63 6.69
CA ALA A 252 -11.12 -13.02 5.89
C ALA A 252 -9.86 -13.89 5.94
N GLU A 253 -9.37 -14.33 4.78
CA GLU A 253 -8.25 -15.29 4.69
C GLU A 253 -6.89 -14.58 4.86
N VAL A 254 -6.08 -15.01 5.83
CA VAL A 254 -4.68 -14.57 5.96
C VAL A 254 -3.79 -15.44 5.07
N VAL A 255 -3.54 -14.97 3.84
CA VAL A 255 -2.85 -15.74 2.78
C VAL A 255 -1.33 -15.51 2.82
N PRO A 256 -0.49 -16.54 3.07
CA PRO A 256 0.96 -16.39 3.16
C PRO A 256 1.62 -15.81 1.90
N ALA A 257 1.12 -16.15 0.70
CA ALA A 257 1.60 -15.60 -0.57
C ALA A 257 1.50 -14.06 -0.62
N CYS A 258 0.47 -13.49 -0.03
CA CYS A 258 0.27 -12.03 0.03
C CYS A 258 1.21 -11.38 1.06
N ASN A 259 1.48 -12.00 2.21
CA ASN A 259 2.55 -11.55 3.10
C ASN A 259 3.94 -11.64 2.43
N THR A 260 4.20 -12.67 1.62
CA THR A 260 5.46 -12.79 0.85
C THR A 260 5.60 -11.65 -0.17
N MET A 261 4.54 -11.37 -0.94
CA MET A 261 4.48 -10.20 -1.84
C MET A 261 4.78 -8.91 -1.08
N LEU A 262 4.08 -8.64 0.02
CA LEU A 262 4.25 -7.42 0.80
C LEU A 262 5.64 -7.36 1.47
N LYS A 263 6.30 -8.50 1.75
CA LYS A 263 7.68 -8.53 2.25
C LYS A 263 8.67 -8.11 1.17
N SER A 264 8.47 -8.51 -0.08
CA SER A 264 9.26 -8.02 -1.21
C SER A 264 9.03 -6.53 -1.48
N VAL A 265 7.78 -6.05 -1.35
CA VAL A 265 7.47 -4.61 -1.41
C VAL A 265 8.16 -3.85 -0.29
N GLN A 266 8.14 -4.37 0.94
CA GLN A 266 8.85 -3.75 2.07
C GLN A 266 10.36 -3.69 1.81
N ALA A 267 10.98 -4.78 1.33
CA ALA A 267 12.40 -4.80 1.03
C ALA A 267 12.81 -3.74 -0.02
N LEU A 268 11.93 -3.41 -0.97
CA LEU A 268 12.14 -2.29 -1.89
C LEU A 268 12.08 -0.94 -1.16
N VAL A 269 11.07 -0.71 -0.31
CA VAL A 269 10.99 0.50 0.56
C VAL A 269 12.21 0.61 1.50
N ASP A 270 12.70 -0.50 2.04
CA ASP A 270 13.90 -0.55 2.88
C ASP A 270 15.16 -0.19 2.10
N SER A 271 15.28 -0.66 0.85
CA SER A 271 16.48 -0.48 0.02
C SER A 271 16.72 0.97 -0.44
N ASN A 272 15.67 1.78 -0.60
CA ASN A 272 15.80 3.20 -0.96
C ASN A 272 14.65 4.05 -0.37
N ALA A 273 14.57 4.07 0.96
CA ALA A 273 13.46 4.67 1.69
C ALA A 273 13.13 6.11 1.30
N GLU A 274 14.13 6.97 1.11
CA GLU A 274 13.90 8.37 0.73
C GLU A 274 13.25 8.47 -0.66
N ALA A 275 13.86 7.88 -1.70
CA ALA A 275 13.36 8.00 -3.06
C ALA A 275 12.02 7.27 -3.27
N VAL A 276 11.84 6.10 -2.64
CA VAL A 276 10.57 5.34 -2.68
C VAL A 276 9.44 6.13 -2.02
N CYS A 277 9.69 6.72 -0.85
CA CYS A 277 8.66 7.46 -0.13
C CYS A 277 8.35 8.82 -0.78
N ASN A 278 9.33 9.52 -1.33
CA ASN A 278 9.12 10.76 -2.06
C ASN A 278 8.28 10.58 -3.36
N GLU A 279 8.19 9.37 -3.93
CA GLU A 279 7.30 9.10 -5.07
C GLU A 279 5.88 8.66 -4.66
N ILE A 280 5.70 8.11 -3.45
CA ILE A 280 4.49 7.37 -3.04
C ILE A 280 3.64 8.12 -2.01
N TYR A 281 4.22 9.08 -1.28
CA TYR A 281 3.58 9.87 -0.22
C TYR A 281 3.19 11.28 -0.68
#